data_AF-A0A3M2C7E3-F1
#
_entry.id   AF-A0A3M2C7E3-F1
#
_cell.length_a   1.000
_cell.length_b   1.000
_cell.length_c   1.000
_cell.angle_alpha   90.00
_cell.angle_beta   90.00
_cell.angle_gamma   90.00
#
_symmetry.space_group_name_H-M   'P 1'
#
loop_
_entity.id
_entity.type
_entity.pdbx_description
1 polymer ?
#
loop_
_entity_poly.entity_id
_entity_poly.type
_entity_poly.pdbx_seq_one_letter_code
_entity_poly.pdbx_strand_id
1 'polypeptide(L)'
;PVPVVLALADSLALDLSPAARDSIESIGQGLDERLEPLRQELGERLRGVEGRQAIAALRDAQPLVQEGRGEIRAALEAVRAVMGDEAWGRLPERLRNLFAGAAGGRRRGG
;
A
#
# COMPACT_ATOMS: atom_id res chain seq x y z
N PRO A 1 1.94 5.08 -1.75
CA PRO A 1 1.80 5.02 -0.27
C PRO A 1 3.10 5.44 0.43
N VAL A 2 4.25 4.94 -0.03
CA VAL A 2 5.55 5.32 0.52
C VAL A 2 5.87 6.82 0.35
N PRO A 3 5.60 7.48 -0.80
CA PRO A 3 5.75 8.94 -0.90
C PRO A 3 4.85 9.73 0.05
N VAL A 4 3.67 9.17 0.37
CA VAL A 4 2.74 9.76 1.35
C VAL A 4 3.30 9.69 2.77
N VAL A 5 4.12 8.67 3.07
CA VAL A 5 4.80 8.57 4.37
C VAL A 5 5.82 9.68 4.55
N LEU A 6 6.65 9.97 3.53
CA LEU A 6 7.61 11.08 3.58
C LEU A 6 6.91 12.44 3.72
N ALA A 7 5.90 12.70 2.89
CA ALA A 7 5.14 13.94 2.97
C ALA A 7 4.49 14.15 4.36
N LEU A 8 4.04 13.08 5.01
CA LEU A 8 3.49 13.16 6.36
C LEU A 8 4.57 13.29 7.43
N ALA A 9 5.70 12.62 7.28
CA ALA A 9 6.85 12.80 8.18
C ALA A 9 7.30 14.26 8.19
N ASP A 10 7.37 14.91 7.03
CA ASP A 10 7.67 16.33 6.91
C ASP A 10 6.60 17.20 7.57
N SER A 11 5.31 16.90 7.35
CA SER A 11 4.20 17.63 7.98
C SER A 11 4.18 17.52 9.52
N LEU A 12 4.68 16.41 10.05
CA LEU A 12 4.78 16.11 11.48
C LEU A 12 6.12 16.54 12.08
N ALA A 13 6.99 17.17 11.27
CA ALA A 13 8.35 17.55 11.64
C ALA A 13 9.12 16.39 12.31
N LEU A 14 8.97 15.17 11.76
CA LEU A 14 9.76 14.03 12.21
C LEU A 14 11.20 14.21 11.74
N ASP A 15 12.14 14.16 12.68
CA ASP A 15 13.56 14.32 12.40
C ASP A 15 14.12 13.02 11.79
N LEU A 16 13.89 12.83 10.50
CA LEU A 16 14.45 11.73 9.72
C LEU A 16 15.81 12.16 9.18
N SER A 17 16.84 11.33 9.41
CA SER A 17 18.15 11.55 8.82
C SER A 17 18.06 11.52 7.28
N PRO A 18 18.96 12.22 6.56
CA PRO A 18 19.01 12.14 5.09
C PRO A 18 19.11 10.70 4.58
N ALA A 19 19.94 9.87 5.21
CA ALA A 19 20.07 8.46 4.86
C ALA A 19 18.76 7.65 5.05
N ALA A 20 17.98 7.98 6.09
CA ALA A 20 16.67 7.36 6.30
C ALA A 20 15.67 7.78 5.22
N ARG A 21 15.67 9.05 4.82
CA ARG A 21 14.85 9.55 3.71
C ARG A 21 15.20 8.85 2.39
N ASP A 22 16.48 8.81 2.04
CA ASP A 22 16.96 8.14 0.81
C ASP A 22 16.56 6.66 0.80
N SER A 23 16.64 5.99 1.95
CA SER A 23 16.23 4.59 2.08
C SER A 23 14.72 4.41 1.86
N ILE A 24 13.89 5.31 2.40
CA ILE A 24 12.43 5.28 2.21
C ILE A 24 12.08 5.56 0.74
N GLU A 25 12.76 6.49 0.08
CA GLU A 25 12.58 6.74 -1.35
C GLU A 25 12.93 5.52 -2.20
N SER A 26 14.06 4.88 -1.92
CA SER A 26 14.48 3.64 -2.59
C SER A 26 13.46 2.51 -2.40
N ILE A 27 12.92 2.33 -1.18
CA ILE A 27 11.82 1.39 -0.92
C ILE A 27 10.60 1.72 -1.77
N GLY A 28 10.27 3.01 -1.91
CA GLY A 28 9.16 3.48 -2.74
C GLY A 28 9.35 3.15 -4.22
N GLN A 29 10.53 3.44 -4.77
CA GLN A 29 10.87 3.12 -6.16
C GLN A 29 10.81 1.61 -6.42
N GLY A 30 11.42 0.80 -5.55
CA GLY A 30 11.37 -0.66 -5.68
C GLY A 30 9.96 -1.23 -5.52
N LEU A 31 9.09 -0.61 -4.71
CA LEU A 31 7.68 -0.98 -4.64
C LEU A 31 6.96 -0.67 -5.97
N ASP A 32 7.21 0.49 -6.57
CA ASP A 32 6.58 0.84 -7.85
C ASP A 32 7.01 -0.11 -8.97
N GLU A 33 8.29 -0.48 -9.04
CA GLU A 33 8.80 -1.48 -9.98
C GLU A 33 8.11 -2.85 -9.81
N ARG A 34 7.85 -3.28 -8.57
CA ARG A 34 7.15 -4.55 -8.29
C ARG A 34 5.64 -4.48 -8.57
N LEU A 35 5.02 -3.33 -8.33
CA LEU A 35 3.59 -3.15 -8.57
C LEU A 35 3.24 -2.89 -10.04
N GLU A 36 4.15 -2.35 -10.83
CA GLU A 36 3.92 -2.03 -12.24
C GLU A 36 3.44 -3.25 -13.06
N PRO A 37 4.11 -4.42 -13.05
CA PRO A 37 3.62 -5.60 -13.79
C PRO A 37 2.25 -6.07 -13.29
N LEU A 38 1.99 -6.01 -11.98
CA LEU A 38 0.69 -6.36 -11.41
C LEU A 38 -0.42 -5.43 -11.90
N ARG A 39 -0.14 -4.12 -12.00
CA ARG A 39 -1.09 -3.13 -12.53
C ARG A 39 -1.39 -3.38 -14.00
N GLN A 40 -0.36 -3.68 -14.79
CA GLN A 40 -0.52 -4.01 -16.21
C GLN A 40 -1.37 -5.27 -16.38
N GLU A 41 -1.06 -6.33 -15.64
CA GLU A 41 -1.82 -7.59 -15.71
C GLU A 41 -3.27 -7.43 -15.24
N LEU A 42 -3.50 -6.71 -14.13
CA LEU A 42 -4.85 -6.37 -13.68
C LEU A 42 -5.61 -5.56 -14.74
N GLY A 43 -4.94 -4.60 -15.38
CA GLY A 43 -5.51 -3.79 -16.45
C GLY A 43 -5.92 -4.62 -17.66
N GLU A 44 -5.10 -5.58 -18.07
CA GLU A 44 -5.42 -6.52 -19.15
C GLU A 44 -6.59 -7.43 -18.79
N ARG A 45 -6.58 -8.02 -17.58
CA ARG A 45 -7.64 -8.95 -17.13
C ARG A 45 -9.00 -8.28 -16.97
N LEU A 46 -9.02 -6.99 -16.65
CA LEU A 46 -10.26 -6.22 -16.46
C LEU A 46 -10.65 -5.40 -17.71
N ARG A 47 -9.83 -5.42 -18.77
CA ARG A 47 -10.11 -4.68 -20.01
C ARG A 47 -11.36 -5.22 -20.69
N GLY A 48 -12.30 -4.32 -20.99
CA GLY A 48 -13.52 -4.67 -21.71
C GLY A 48 -14.50 -5.54 -20.91
N VAL A 49 -14.30 -5.69 -19.60
CA VAL A 49 -15.21 -6.44 -18.74
C VAL A 49 -16.43 -5.57 -18.40
N GLU A 50 -17.62 -6.05 -18.79
CA GLU A 50 -18.89 -5.35 -18.52
C GLU A 50 -19.92 -6.23 -17.78
N GLY A 51 -20.81 -5.58 -17.03
CA GLY A 51 -22.00 -6.19 -16.44
C GLY A 51 -21.72 -7.42 -15.58
N ARG A 52 -22.37 -8.55 -15.89
CA ARG A 52 -22.31 -9.80 -15.09
C ARG A 52 -20.92 -10.44 -15.04
N GLN A 53 -20.04 -10.13 -16.00
CA GLN A 53 -18.68 -10.69 -16.06
C GLN A 53 -17.73 -10.00 -15.09
N ALA A 54 -18.06 -8.78 -14.63
CA ALA A 54 -17.24 -8.01 -13.70
C ALA A 54 -16.95 -8.77 -12.40
N ILE A 55 -17.95 -9.47 -11.84
CA ILE A 55 -17.77 -10.21 -10.58
C ILE A 55 -16.84 -11.41 -10.78
N ALA A 56 -16.93 -12.11 -11.90
CA ALA A 56 -16.06 -13.25 -12.22
C ALA A 56 -14.61 -12.75 -12.46
N ALA A 57 -14.45 -11.73 -13.30
CA ALA A 57 -13.14 -11.14 -13.57
C ALA A 57 -12.47 -10.57 -12.31
N LEU A 58 -13.23 -9.93 -11.41
CA LEU A 58 -12.71 -9.49 -10.11
C LEU A 58 -12.27 -10.65 -9.22
N ARG A 59 -13.00 -11.77 -9.23
CA ARG A 59 -12.61 -12.97 -8.49
C ARG A 59 -11.31 -13.55 -9.04
N ASP A 60 -11.16 -13.58 -10.36
CA ASP A 60 -9.96 -14.12 -11.02
C ASP A 60 -8.75 -13.18 -10.89
N ALA A 61 -8.99 -11.87 -10.75
CA ALA A 61 -7.98 -10.87 -10.43
C ALA A 61 -7.65 -10.79 -8.92
N GLN A 62 -8.46 -11.41 -8.06
CA GLN A 62 -8.26 -11.36 -6.60
C GLN A 62 -6.86 -11.79 -6.15
N PRO A 63 -6.22 -12.83 -6.71
CA PRO A 63 -4.85 -13.20 -6.35
C PRO A 63 -3.84 -12.06 -6.58
N LEU A 64 -3.89 -11.39 -7.74
CA LEU A 64 -3.02 -10.26 -8.07
C LEU A 64 -3.24 -9.07 -7.12
N VAL A 65 -4.50 -8.83 -6.73
CA VAL A 65 -4.83 -7.81 -5.72
C VAL A 65 -4.21 -8.16 -4.37
N GLN A 66 -4.24 -9.43 -3.98
CA GLN A 66 -3.63 -9.87 -2.71
C GLN A 66 -2.10 -9.83 -2.76
N GLU A 67 -1.51 -10.14 -3.90
CA GLU A 67 -0.07 -10.01 -4.13
C GLU A 67 0.38 -8.55 -3.99
N GLY A 68 -0.29 -7.62 -4.68
CA GLY A 68 0.02 -6.20 -4.55
C GLY A 68 -0.17 -5.66 -3.12
N ARG A 69 -1.14 -6.20 -2.36
CA ARG A 69 -1.29 -5.88 -0.93
C ARG A 69 -0.14 -6.41 -0.09
N GLY A 70 0.37 -7.59 -0.41
CA GLY A 70 1.56 -8.17 0.22
C GLY A 70 2.77 -7.27 0.01
N GLU A 71 3.01 -6.84 -1.23
CA GLU A 71 4.11 -5.94 -1.58
C GLU A 71 4.04 -4.61 -0.84
N ILE A 72 2.85 -4.00 -0.78
CA ILE A 72 2.65 -2.76 -0.03
C ILE A 72 2.90 -2.97 1.47
N ARG A 73 2.45 -4.09 2.05
CA ARG A 73 2.70 -4.38 3.47
C ARG A 73 4.19 -4.54 3.75
N ALA A 74 4.91 -5.31 2.93
CA ALA A 74 6.34 -5.51 3.06
C ALA A 74 7.11 -4.18 2.96
N ALA A 75 6.72 -3.31 2.02
CA ALA A 75 7.31 -1.98 1.90
C ALA A 75 7.04 -1.10 3.13
N LEU A 76 5.83 -1.13 3.70
CA LEU A 76 5.51 -0.38 4.92
C LEU A 76 6.28 -0.89 6.14
N GLU A 77 6.49 -2.21 6.25
CA GLU A 77 7.32 -2.81 7.30
C GLU A 77 8.79 -2.39 7.15
N ALA A 78 9.33 -2.35 5.93
CA ALA A 78 10.67 -1.85 5.68
C ALA A 78 10.80 -0.36 6.05
N VAL A 79 9.81 0.47 5.70
CA VAL A 79 9.77 1.88 6.10
C VAL A 79 9.72 2.03 7.62
N ARG A 80 8.91 1.23 8.32
CA ARG A 80 8.88 1.19 9.79
C ARG A 80 10.26 0.86 10.38
N ALA A 81 10.96 -0.12 9.81
CA ALA A 81 12.30 -0.50 10.27
C ALA A 81 13.32 0.64 10.10
N VAL A 82 13.22 1.41 9.01
CA VAL A 82 14.09 2.57 8.75
C VAL A 82 13.76 3.76 9.67
N MET A 83 12.48 4.07 9.85
CA MET A 83 12.04 5.20 10.69
C MET A 83 12.19 4.92 12.19
N GLY A 84 12.14 3.63 12.58
CA GLY A 84 12.02 3.22 13.97
C GLY A 84 10.58 3.30 14.49
N ASP A 85 10.31 2.55 15.57
CA ASP A 85 8.96 2.38 16.13
C ASP A 85 8.36 3.68 16.67
N GLU A 86 9.19 4.57 17.22
CA GLU A 86 8.74 5.84 17.78
C GLU A 86 8.21 6.78 16.70
N ALA A 87 9.00 7.02 15.65
CA ALA A 87 8.60 7.86 14.52
C ALA A 87 7.42 7.23 13.75
N TRP A 88 7.43 5.91 13.58
CA TRP A 88 6.31 5.19 12.98
C TRP A 88 5.01 5.35 13.77
N GLY A 89 5.07 5.26 15.11
CA GLY A 89 3.92 5.42 16.00
C GLY A 89 3.24 6.79 15.89
N ARG A 90 3.99 7.82 15.50
CA ARG A 90 3.47 9.18 15.28
C ARG A 90 2.68 9.32 13.98
N LEU A 91 2.82 8.38 13.05
CA LEU A 91 2.04 8.38 11.82
C LEU A 91 0.56 8.03 12.10
N PRO A 92 -0.38 8.61 11.32
CA PRO A 92 -1.80 8.30 11.42
C PRO A 92 -2.07 6.80 11.29
N GLU A 93 -3.00 6.29 12.10
CA GLU A 93 -3.34 4.87 12.14
C GLU A 93 -3.76 4.33 10.75
N ARG A 94 -4.47 5.14 9.96
CA ARG A 94 -4.87 4.78 8.58
C ARG A 94 -3.71 4.36 7.67
N LEU A 95 -2.50 4.86 7.90
CA LEU A 95 -1.32 4.48 7.12
C LEU A 95 -0.63 3.25 7.68
N ARG A 96 -0.56 3.15 9.00
CA ARG A 96 -0.05 1.97 9.68
C ARG A 96 -0.92 0.74 9.40
N ASN A 97 -2.22 0.96 9.27
CA ASN A 97 -3.25 -0.07 9.13
C ASN A 97 -4.05 0.09 7.82
N LEU A 98 -3.37 0.35 6.69
CA LEU A 98 -3.99 0.58 5.37
C LEU A 98 -5.00 -0.48 4.95
N PHE A 99 -4.81 -1.73 5.37
CA PHE A 99 -5.65 -2.86 4.99
C PHE A 99 -6.59 -3.36 6.09
N ALA A 100 -6.53 -2.81 7.30
CA ALA A 100 -7.37 -3.27 8.42
C ALA A 100 -8.87 -2.98 8.19
N GLY A 101 -9.20 -1.91 7.45
CA GLY A 101 -10.58 -1.57 7.10
C GLY A 101 -11.22 -2.49 6.05
N ALA A 102 -10.43 -3.20 5.24
CA ALA A 102 -10.95 -4.05 4.16
C ALA A 102 -11.49 -5.41 4.65
N ALA A 103 -11.14 -5.83 5.87
CA ALA A 103 -11.58 -7.09 6.47
C ALA A 103 -12.90 -6.99 7.27
N GLY A 104 -13.43 -5.78 7.48
CA GLY A 104 -14.52 -5.53 8.45
C GLY A 104 -15.83 -4.97 7.87
N GLY A 105 -16.00 -4.90 6.55
CA GLY A 105 -17.19 -4.36 5.89
C GLY A 105 -18.42 -5.27 5.90
N ARG A 106 -18.75 -5.87 7.06
CA ARG A 106 -20.09 -6.45 7.34
C ARG A 106 -20.54 -6.05 8.76
N ARG A 107 -21.01 -4.82 8.89
CA ARG A 107 -22.11 -4.42 9.79
C ARG A 107 -23.05 -3.59 8.91
N ARG A 108 -23.95 -4.18 8.12
CA ARG A 108 -25.33 -4.62 8.47
C ARG A 108 -25.91 -3.83 9.65
N GLY A 109 -26.95 -3.07 9.35
CA GLY A 109 -27.52 -2.04 10.20
C GLY A 109 -28.27 -2.49 11.45
N GLY A 110 -28.73 -1.46 12.15
CA GLY A 110 -29.73 -1.45 13.21
C GLY A 110 -30.39 -0.08 13.16
#